data_AF-A0A535VBF7-F1
#
_entry.id   AF-A0A535VBF7-F1
#
_cell.length_a   1.000
_cell.length_b   1.000
_cell.length_c   1.000
_cell.angle_alpha   90.00
_cell.angle_beta   90.00
_cell.angle_gamma   90.00
#
_symmetry.space_group_name_H-M   'P 1'
#
loop_
_entity.id
_entity.type
_entity.pdbx_description
1 polymer ?
#
loop_
_entity_poly.entity_id
_entity_poly.type
_entity_poly.pdbx_seq_one_letter_code
_entity_poly.pdbx_strand_id
1 'polypeptide(L)'
;MNKKRTFWLPLVSALLVLLLISGGLAFVTYFFPVKQQQPELITGLVIILGLGVLLVLLFILAAGFSSLDIADKSQAMGLPEGSIRAIIALFLIVVWIVMSVYLFSSVGGSSSNSDAVKLAQQLFTTLSTLVVAVASFYFGSRSAASAHRASAPSTATSKPVIRRVNPTSSVLGEAKQDLPLTIEGMNFQSPKEVRLIQGSEVMDGTVISTSETRIQCKFTILPNQKPGKWDLIIVNGDGGQDRLDEAFELQVPPPQQAPPPQQASPALPGISG
;
A
#
# COMPACT_ATOMS: atom_id res chain seq x y z
N MET A 1 19.42 -24.47 -13.76
CA MET A 1 18.94 -25.87 -13.83
C MET A 1 17.77 -26.04 -12.84
N ASN A 2 16.56 -26.37 -13.33
CA ASN A 2 15.45 -26.98 -12.58
C ASN A 2 14.53 -26.19 -11.61
N LYS A 3 14.27 -24.88 -11.77
CA LYS A 3 13.20 -24.18 -11.00
C LYS A 3 11.79 -24.76 -11.26
N LYS A 4 11.55 -25.31 -12.46
CA LYS A 4 10.31 -26.04 -12.80
C LYS A 4 10.19 -27.39 -12.08
N ARG A 5 11.30 -28.08 -11.80
CA ARG A 5 11.28 -29.42 -11.19
C ARG A 5 11.02 -29.35 -9.68
N THR A 6 11.43 -28.26 -9.02
CA THR A 6 11.08 -27.94 -7.62
C THR A 6 9.64 -27.46 -7.46
N PHE A 7 9.04 -26.82 -8.47
CA PHE A 7 7.62 -26.42 -8.50
C PHE A 7 6.67 -27.63 -8.50
N TRP A 8 6.97 -28.61 -9.37
CA TRP A 8 6.08 -29.75 -9.58
C TRP A 8 6.16 -30.78 -8.45
N LEU A 9 7.26 -30.82 -7.70
CA LEU A 9 7.47 -31.81 -6.63
C LEU A 9 6.42 -31.76 -5.51
N PRO A 10 6.12 -30.60 -4.87
CA PRO A 10 5.11 -30.53 -3.81
C PRO A 10 3.68 -30.71 -4.34
N LEU A 11 3.43 -30.30 -5.58
CA LEU A 11 2.11 -30.40 -6.21
C LEU A 11 1.81 -31.86 -6.57
N VAL A 12 2.78 -32.57 -7.14
CA VAL A 12 2.70 -34.01 -7.42
C VAL A 12 2.63 -34.82 -6.12
N SER A 13 3.41 -34.49 -5.09
CA SER A 13 3.35 -35.21 -3.81
C SER A 13 1.98 -35.07 -3.16
N ALA A 14 1.39 -33.88 -3.19
CA ALA A 14 0.09 -33.64 -2.59
C ALA A 14 -1.06 -34.24 -3.40
N LEU A 15 -0.99 -34.22 -4.74
CA LEU A 15 -1.95 -34.93 -5.59
C LEU A 15 -1.92 -36.44 -5.33
N LEU A 16 -0.72 -37.00 -5.11
CA LEU A 16 -0.51 -38.41 -4.80
C LEU A 16 -1.08 -38.76 -3.41
N VAL A 17 -0.92 -37.88 -2.42
CA VAL A 17 -1.57 -38.04 -1.10
C VAL A 17 -3.10 -37.98 -1.23
N LEU A 18 -3.64 -37.07 -2.04
CA LEU A 18 -5.09 -36.97 -2.28
C LEU A 18 -5.65 -38.24 -2.95
N LEU A 19 -4.87 -38.83 -3.86
CA LEU A 19 -5.17 -40.12 -4.50
C LEU A 19 -5.08 -41.30 -3.53
N LEU A 20 -4.13 -41.29 -2.59
CA LEU A 20 -4.03 -42.30 -1.53
C LEU A 20 -5.18 -42.21 -0.52
N ILE A 21 -5.60 -41.00 -0.18
CA ILE A 21 -6.72 -40.73 0.71
C ILE A 21 -8.04 -41.18 0.06
N SER A 22 -8.28 -40.82 -1.20
CA SER A 22 -9.49 -41.23 -1.93
C SER A 22 -9.49 -42.74 -2.25
N GLY A 23 -8.34 -43.29 -2.60
CA GLY A 23 -8.13 -44.72 -2.78
C GLY A 23 -8.33 -45.50 -1.47
N GLY A 24 -7.87 -44.97 -0.34
CA GLY A 24 -8.11 -45.54 0.98
C GLY A 24 -9.58 -45.54 1.37
N LEU A 25 -10.30 -44.45 1.07
CA LEU A 25 -11.75 -44.37 1.28
C LEU A 25 -12.50 -45.41 0.42
N ALA A 26 -12.19 -45.47 -0.87
CA ALA A 26 -12.80 -46.44 -1.79
C ALA A 26 -12.47 -47.89 -1.37
N PHE A 27 -11.22 -48.15 -0.99
CA PHE A 27 -10.77 -49.45 -0.49
C PHE A 27 -11.51 -49.85 0.78
N VAL A 28 -11.70 -48.93 1.74
CA VAL A 28 -12.48 -49.24 2.95
C VAL A 28 -13.92 -49.56 2.60
N THR A 29 -14.57 -48.78 1.72
CA THR A 29 -15.97 -49.06 1.32
C THR A 29 -16.14 -50.34 0.52
N TYR A 30 -15.11 -50.77 -0.22
CA TYR A 30 -15.15 -51.94 -1.09
C TYR A 30 -14.70 -53.23 -0.38
N PHE A 31 -13.63 -53.14 0.40
CA PHE A 31 -12.99 -54.27 1.08
C PHE A 31 -13.66 -54.61 2.42
N PHE A 32 -14.28 -53.62 3.07
CA PHE A 32 -15.21 -53.85 4.17
C PHE A 32 -16.63 -53.58 3.65
N PRO A 33 -17.28 -54.56 3.00
CA PRO A 33 -18.71 -54.47 2.71
C PRO A 33 -19.44 -54.48 4.05
N VAL A 34 -19.69 -53.29 4.58
CA VAL A 34 -20.25 -53.10 5.90
C VAL A 34 -21.67 -53.62 5.89
N LYS A 35 -21.85 -54.86 6.37
CA LYS A 35 -23.16 -55.36 6.77
C LYS A 35 -23.65 -54.47 7.91
N GLN A 36 -24.45 -53.44 7.56
CA GLN A 36 -25.51 -52.72 8.28
C GLN A 36 -25.41 -52.43 9.80
N GLN A 37 -24.34 -52.79 10.51
CA GLN A 37 -24.35 -52.92 11.97
C GLN A 37 -23.28 -52.09 12.70
N GLN A 38 -22.47 -51.27 12.00
CA GLN A 38 -21.51 -50.32 12.60
C GLN A 38 -21.41 -48.97 11.83
N PRO A 39 -22.53 -48.23 11.62
CA PRO A 39 -22.51 -46.94 10.89
C PRO A 39 -21.64 -45.85 11.55
N GLU A 40 -21.33 -46.00 12.84
CA GLU A 40 -20.52 -45.04 13.61
C GLU A 40 -19.04 -45.01 13.16
N LEU A 41 -18.45 -46.17 12.85
CA LEU A 41 -17.05 -46.29 12.43
C LEU A 41 -16.81 -45.67 11.06
N ILE A 42 -17.75 -45.86 10.12
CA ILE A 42 -17.67 -45.24 8.78
C ILE A 42 -17.73 -43.72 8.93
N THR A 43 -18.66 -43.21 9.74
CA THR A 43 -18.86 -41.77 9.88
C THR A 43 -17.63 -41.12 10.51
N GLY A 44 -17.06 -41.69 11.57
CA GLY A 44 -15.81 -41.19 12.17
C GLY A 44 -14.62 -41.20 11.18
N LEU A 45 -14.49 -42.27 10.39
CA LEU A 45 -13.43 -42.38 9.38
C LEU A 45 -13.58 -41.33 8.26
N VAL A 46 -14.80 -41.06 7.80
CA VAL A 46 -15.08 -40.03 6.77
C VAL A 46 -14.67 -38.64 7.25
N ILE A 47 -14.86 -38.34 8.53
CA ILE A 47 -14.46 -37.05 9.13
C ILE A 47 -12.94 -36.91 9.16
N ILE A 48 -12.24 -37.95 9.63
CA ILE A 48 -10.76 -37.96 9.69
C ILE A 48 -10.16 -37.87 8.29
N LEU A 49 -10.73 -38.58 7.31
CA LEU A 49 -10.31 -38.50 5.91
C LEU A 49 -10.61 -37.11 5.32
N GLY A 50 -11.80 -36.55 5.55
CA GLY A 50 -12.16 -35.21 5.09
C GLY A 50 -11.24 -34.12 5.67
N LEU A 51 -10.88 -34.24 6.95
CA LEU A 51 -9.90 -33.39 7.60
C LEU A 51 -8.50 -33.52 6.95
N GLY A 52 -8.09 -34.75 6.66
CA GLY A 52 -6.83 -35.03 5.95
C GLY A 52 -6.80 -34.41 4.55
N VAL A 53 -7.87 -34.57 3.75
CA VAL A 53 -8.02 -33.93 2.43
C VAL A 53 -7.86 -32.42 2.55
N LEU A 54 -8.52 -31.80 3.54
CA LEU A 54 -8.49 -30.37 3.74
C LEU A 54 -7.07 -29.87 4.05
N LEU A 55 -6.33 -30.55 4.95
CA LEU A 55 -4.95 -30.20 5.26
C LEU A 55 -4.03 -30.33 4.03
N VAL A 56 -4.25 -31.35 3.20
CA VAL A 56 -3.50 -31.55 1.95
C VAL A 56 -3.80 -30.43 0.94
N LEU A 57 -5.05 -30.01 0.82
CA LEU A 57 -5.44 -28.89 -0.03
C LEU A 57 -4.76 -27.58 0.39
N LEU A 58 -4.66 -27.33 1.70
CA LEU A 58 -3.96 -26.16 2.24
C LEU A 58 -2.46 -26.20 1.97
N PHE A 59 -1.85 -27.38 2.09
CA PHE A 59 -0.46 -27.59 1.73
C PHE A 59 -0.21 -27.31 0.24
N ILE A 60 -1.11 -27.75 -0.66
CA ILE A 60 -1.04 -27.44 -2.10
C ILE A 60 -1.09 -25.93 -2.34
N LEU A 61 -2.01 -25.25 -1.68
CA LEU A 61 -2.23 -23.82 -1.84
C LEU A 61 -1.01 -23.02 -1.33
N ALA A 62 -0.46 -23.39 -0.17
CA ALA A 62 0.78 -22.82 0.36
C ALA A 62 2.00 -23.09 -0.54
N ALA A 63 2.15 -24.31 -1.04
CA ALA A 63 3.20 -24.66 -1.99
C ALA A 63 3.07 -23.91 -3.32
N GLY A 64 1.83 -23.72 -3.81
CA GLY A 64 1.54 -22.97 -5.02
C GLY A 64 1.94 -21.50 -4.90
N PHE A 65 1.55 -20.83 -3.80
CA PHE A 65 1.96 -19.44 -3.54
C PHE A 65 3.47 -19.29 -3.32
N SER A 66 4.10 -20.23 -2.60
CA SER A 66 5.56 -20.29 -2.45
C SER A 66 6.28 -20.44 -3.77
N SER A 67 5.67 -21.10 -4.75
CA SER A 67 6.30 -21.36 -6.04
C SER A 67 6.15 -20.20 -7.03
N LEU A 68 5.18 -19.31 -6.79
CA LEU A 68 4.97 -18.07 -7.55
C LEU A 68 5.83 -16.89 -7.06
N ASP A 69 6.65 -17.10 -6.02
CA ASP A 69 7.50 -16.06 -5.37
C ASP A 69 6.69 -14.87 -4.78
N ILE A 70 5.36 -15.04 -4.64
CA ILE A 70 4.42 -14.10 -3.99
C ILE A 70 4.33 -14.42 -2.48
N ALA A 71 5.02 -15.46 -2.02
CA ALA A 71 5.03 -15.88 -0.64
C ALA A 71 5.82 -14.91 0.24
N ASP A 72 5.13 -14.36 1.23
CA ASP A 72 5.76 -13.54 2.25
C ASP A 72 6.35 -14.43 3.35
N LYS A 73 7.68 -14.50 3.42
CA LYS A 73 8.42 -15.30 4.41
C LYS A 73 8.25 -14.79 5.85
N SER A 74 7.73 -13.58 6.03
CA SER A 74 7.43 -13.03 7.36
C SER A 74 6.16 -13.59 7.99
N GLN A 75 5.33 -14.30 7.21
CA GLN A 75 4.02 -14.80 7.63
C GLN A 75 4.04 -16.33 7.85
N ALA A 76 3.20 -16.81 8.78
CA ALA A 76 3.04 -18.24 9.02
C ALA A 76 2.66 -18.98 7.73
N MET A 77 3.35 -20.06 7.37
CA MET A 77 3.08 -20.86 6.15
C MET A 77 3.31 -20.14 4.79
N GLY A 78 3.93 -18.95 4.74
CA GLY A 78 4.33 -18.30 3.48
C GLY A 78 3.17 -17.85 2.58
N LEU A 79 1.97 -17.68 3.15
CA LEU A 79 0.78 -17.24 2.42
C LEU A 79 0.58 -15.73 2.53
N PRO A 80 -0.09 -15.07 1.56
CA PRO A 80 -0.43 -13.65 1.63
C PRO A 80 -1.15 -13.26 2.94
N GLU A 81 -0.95 -12.03 3.40
CA GLU A 81 -1.60 -11.54 4.61
C GLU A 81 -3.13 -11.71 4.52
N GLY A 82 -3.69 -12.46 5.48
CA GLY A 82 -5.13 -12.73 5.56
C GLY A 82 -5.54 -14.13 5.15
N SER A 83 -4.82 -14.78 4.22
CA SER A 83 -5.21 -16.11 3.71
C SER A 83 -5.16 -17.19 4.78
N ILE A 84 -4.12 -17.23 5.63
CA ILE A 84 -3.99 -18.23 6.72
C ILE A 84 -5.14 -18.11 7.71
N ARG A 85 -5.55 -16.88 8.02
CA ARG A 85 -6.62 -16.60 8.98
C ARG A 85 -7.99 -16.99 8.42
N ALA A 86 -8.25 -16.68 7.15
CA ALA A 86 -9.45 -17.12 6.46
C ALA A 86 -9.54 -18.65 6.40
N ILE A 87 -8.41 -19.30 6.14
CA ILE A 87 -8.28 -20.76 6.10
C ILE A 87 -8.55 -21.39 7.48
N ILE A 88 -7.93 -20.90 8.56
CA ILE A 88 -8.12 -21.45 9.91
C ILE A 88 -9.57 -21.28 10.37
N ALA A 89 -10.20 -20.15 10.05
CA ALA A 89 -11.56 -19.92 10.47
C ALA A 89 -12.59 -20.64 9.59
N LEU A 90 -12.34 -20.83 8.29
CA LEU A 90 -13.08 -21.77 7.45
C LEU A 90 -12.96 -23.21 8.00
N PHE A 91 -11.76 -23.60 8.40
CA PHE A 91 -11.49 -24.90 9.01
C PHE A 91 -12.27 -25.09 10.30
N LEU A 92 -12.29 -24.10 11.20
CA LEU A 92 -13.09 -24.17 12.44
C LEU A 92 -14.59 -24.33 12.14
N ILE A 93 -15.12 -23.64 11.14
CA ILE A 93 -16.53 -23.78 10.72
C ILE A 93 -16.80 -25.17 10.15
N VAL A 94 -15.93 -25.70 9.27
CA VAL A 94 -16.11 -27.01 8.65
C VAL A 94 -16.01 -28.12 9.71
N VAL A 95 -14.99 -28.10 10.56
CA VAL A 95 -14.83 -29.06 11.66
C VAL A 95 -16.04 -28.99 12.59
N TRP A 96 -16.54 -27.79 12.88
CA TRP A 96 -17.74 -27.60 13.68
C TRP A 96 -18.97 -28.24 13.03
N ILE A 97 -19.28 -27.90 11.76
CA ILE A 97 -20.43 -28.46 11.03
C ILE A 97 -20.37 -29.99 10.97
N VAL A 98 -19.19 -30.54 10.74
CA VAL A 98 -19.00 -31.98 10.61
C VAL A 98 -19.17 -32.70 11.96
N MET A 99 -18.56 -32.18 13.04
CA MET A 99 -18.79 -32.68 14.40
C MET A 99 -20.24 -32.54 14.81
N SER A 100 -20.88 -31.47 14.36
CA SER A 100 -22.27 -31.18 14.60
C SER A 100 -23.19 -32.23 13.96
N VAL A 101 -23.05 -32.48 12.66
CA VAL A 101 -23.82 -33.49 11.94
C VAL A 101 -23.59 -34.88 12.55
N TYR A 102 -22.35 -35.18 12.94
CA TYR A 102 -22.02 -36.42 13.63
C TYR A 102 -22.76 -36.57 14.96
N LEU A 103 -22.67 -35.59 15.86
CA LEU A 103 -23.37 -35.62 17.16
C LEU A 103 -24.88 -35.78 16.99
N PHE A 104 -25.48 -35.06 16.03
CA PHE A 104 -26.91 -35.16 15.76
C PHE A 104 -27.30 -36.55 15.23
N SER A 105 -26.48 -37.12 14.34
CA SER A 105 -26.71 -38.48 13.81
C SER A 105 -26.53 -39.57 14.88
N SER A 106 -25.55 -39.41 15.78
CA SER A 106 -25.23 -40.38 16.83
C SER A 106 -26.27 -40.34 17.97
N VAL A 107 -26.68 -39.16 18.40
CA VAL A 107 -27.71 -39.00 19.43
C VAL A 107 -29.10 -39.35 18.89
N GLY A 108 -29.41 -38.96 17.64
CA GLY A 108 -30.70 -39.26 17.02
C GLY A 108 -30.91 -40.75 16.70
N GLY A 109 -29.83 -41.53 16.55
CA GLY A 109 -29.88 -42.95 16.22
C GLY A 109 -29.96 -43.91 17.41
N SER A 110 -29.48 -43.52 18.59
CA SER A 110 -29.16 -44.47 19.68
C SER A 110 -29.96 -44.31 20.98
N SER A 111 -30.81 -43.28 21.13
CA SER A 111 -31.55 -43.04 22.39
C SER A 111 -33.07 -43.00 22.21
N SER A 112 -33.78 -43.90 22.92
CA SER A 112 -35.25 -43.86 23.07
C SER A 112 -35.74 -42.76 24.02
N ASN A 113 -34.83 -42.10 24.73
CA ASN A 113 -35.14 -41.06 25.70
C ASN A 113 -35.18 -39.68 25.03
N SER A 114 -36.39 -39.16 24.82
CA SER A 114 -36.64 -37.87 24.17
C SER A 114 -36.02 -36.68 24.90
N ASP A 115 -35.76 -36.77 26.20
CA ASP A 115 -35.27 -35.64 27.00
C ASP A 115 -33.76 -35.46 26.87
N ALA A 116 -33.02 -36.58 26.79
CA ALA A 116 -31.59 -36.56 26.47
C ALA A 116 -31.33 -35.96 25.07
N VAL A 117 -32.19 -36.29 24.10
CA VAL A 117 -32.11 -35.74 22.74
C VAL A 117 -32.36 -34.23 22.75
N LYS A 118 -33.36 -33.74 23.48
CA LYS A 118 -33.64 -32.29 23.59
C LYS A 118 -32.51 -31.54 24.27
N LEU A 119 -31.94 -32.08 25.35
CA LEU A 119 -30.77 -31.49 26.01
C LEU A 119 -29.58 -31.40 25.05
N ALA A 120 -29.29 -32.46 24.30
CA ALA A 120 -28.22 -32.48 23.32
C ALA A 120 -28.46 -31.45 22.20
N GLN A 121 -29.70 -31.32 21.71
CA GLN A 121 -30.08 -30.30 20.71
C GLN A 121 -29.88 -28.88 21.24
N GLN A 122 -30.19 -28.64 22.51
CA GLN A 122 -30.05 -27.33 23.14
C GLN A 122 -28.57 -26.98 23.41
N LEU A 123 -27.77 -27.94 23.89
CA LEU A 123 -26.31 -27.78 24.03
C LEU A 123 -25.65 -27.53 22.67
N PHE A 124 -26.06 -28.26 21.65
CA PHE A 124 -25.56 -28.07 20.30
C PHE A 124 -25.86 -26.67 19.76
N THR A 125 -27.10 -26.20 19.94
CA THR A 125 -27.52 -24.89 19.42
C THR A 125 -26.77 -23.77 20.14
N THR A 126 -26.61 -23.87 21.46
CA THR A 126 -25.90 -22.89 22.27
C THR A 126 -24.39 -22.86 21.98
N LEU A 127 -23.76 -24.02 21.77
CA LEU A 127 -22.36 -24.07 21.35
C LEU A 127 -22.20 -23.57 19.90
N SER A 128 -23.17 -23.83 19.02
CA SER A 128 -23.12 -23.35 17.63
C SER A 128 -23.22 -21.84 17.55
N THR A 129 -24.12 -21.22 18.31
CA THR A 129 -24.22 -19.76 18.37
C THR A 129 -22.97 -19.13 18.97
N LEU A 130 -22.36 -19.76 19.98
CA LEU A 130 -21.08 -19.32 20.53
C LEU A 130 -19.96 -19.35 19.48
N VAL A 131 -19.80 -20.45 18.73
CA VAL A 131 -18.77 -20.59 17.69
C VAL A 131 -18.98 -19.57 16.57
N VAL A 132 -20.23 -19.40 16.11
CA VAL A 132 -20.58 -18.40 15.08
C VAL A 132 -20.26 -16.97 15.56
N ALA A 133 -20.54 -16.65 16.82
CA ALA A 133 -20.23 -15.34 17.41
C ALA A 133 -18.72 -15.10 17.49
N VAL A 134 -17.93 -16.07 17.96
CA VAL A 134 -16.47 -15.96 18.06
C VAL A 134 -15.83 -15.79 16.67
N ALA A 135 -16.26 -16.57 15.69
CA ALA A 135 -15.78 -16.44 14.31
C ALA A 135 -16.12 -15.05 13.74
N SER A 136 -17.37 -14.60 13.92
CA SER A 136 -17.83 -13.30 13.41
C SER A 136 -17.09 -12.13 14.06
N PHE A 137 -16.80 -12.20 15.37
CA PHE A 137 -16.00 -11.19 16.07
C PHE A 137 -14.53 -11.20 15.63
N TYR A 138 -13.95 -12.39 15.43
CA TYR A 138 -12.58 -12.53 14.93
C TYR A 138 -12.43 -11.92 13.54
N PHE A 139 -13.36 -12.21 12.62
CA PHE A 139 -13.35 -11.61 11.28
C PHE A 139 -13.74 -10.13 11.29
N GLY A 140 -14.72 -9.73 12.10
CA GLY A 140 -15.20 -8.35 12.21
C GLY A 140 -14.15 -7.39 12.76
N SER A 141 -13.45 -7.77 13.84
CA SER A 141 -12.37 -6.97 14.43
C SER A 141 -11.20 -6.76 13.44
N ARG A 142 -10.95 -7.72 12.55
CA ARG A 142 -9.91 -7.61 11.52
C ARG A 142 -10.34 -6.73 10.36
N SER A 143 -11.58 -6.86 9.89
CA SER A 143 -12.15 -5.95 8.88
C SER A 143 -12.12 -4.50 9.36
N ALA A 144 -12.46 -4.25 10.63
CA ALA A 144 -12.33 -2.94 11.26
C ALA A 144 -10.87 -2.46 11.27
N ALA A 145 -9.93 -3.29 11.74
CA ALA A 145 -8.51 -2.94 11.76
C ALA A 145 -7.93 -2.62 10.36
N SER A 146 -8.33 -3.35 9.31
CA SER A 146 -7.93 -3.03 7.93
C SER A 146 -8.52 -1.71 7.44
N ALA A 147 -9.77 -1.40 7.78
CA ALA A 147 -10.37 -0.12 7.45
C ALA A 147 -9.63 1.04 8.13
N HIS A 148 -9.22 0.86 9.40
CA HIS A 148 -8.46 1.86 10.15
C HIS A 148 -7.08 2.11 9.53
N ARG A 149 -6.41 1.05 9.06
CA ARG A 149 -5.13 1.17 8.33
C ARG A 149 -5.29 1.84 6.97
N ALA A 150 -6.38 1.57 6.26
CA ALA A 150 -6.67 2.21 4.97
C ALA A 150 -7.02 3.71 5.12
N SER A 151 -7.58 4.10 6.27
CA SER A 151 -7.84 5.50 6.62
C SER A 151 -6.65 6.22 7.26
N ALA A 152 -5.53 5.51 7.51
CA ALA A 152 -4.34 6.17 8.03
C ALA A 152 -3.78 7.14 6.99
N PRO A 153 -3.37 8.37 7.38
CA PRO A 153 -2.71 9.29 6.47
C PRO A 153 -1.51 8.61 5.81
N SER A 154 -1.43 8.66 4.48
CA SER A 154 -0.34 8.05 3.73
C SER A 154 0.97 8.78 4.07
N THR A 155 1.81 8.18 4.92
CA THR A 155 3.13 8.73 5.31
C THR A 155 4.15 8.67 4.16
N ALA A 156 3.78 8.14 3.00
CA ALA A 156 4.62 8.14 1.80
C ALA A 156 4.50 9.49 1.10
N THR A 157 5.43 10.39 1.40
CA THR A 157 5.52 11.70 0.77
C THR A 157 5.92 11.55 -0.70
N SER A 158 5.24 12.24 -1.61
CA SER A 158 5.66 12.36 -3.01
C SER A 158 6.96 13.17 -3.07
N LYS A 159 8.06 12.56 -3.54
CA LYS A 159 9.32 13.30 -3.72
C LYS A 159 9.21 14.14 -5.00
N PRO A 160 9.09 15.48 -4.93
CA PRO A 160 9.18 16.31 -6.12
C PRO A 160 10.59 16.17 -6.71
N VAL A 161 10.75 16.43 -8.01
CA VAL A 161 12.07 16.46 -8.64
C VAL A 161 12.19 17.72 -9.47
N ILE A 162 13.09 18.61 -9.08
CA ILE A 162 13.39 19.85 -9.79
C ILE A 162 14.41 19.54 -10.87
N ARG A 163 14.11 19.88 -12.14
CA ARG A 163 15.02 19.66 -13.28
C ARG A 163 15.58 20.96 -13.81
N ARG A 164 14.75 21.99 -13.91
CA ARG A 164 15.13 23.26 -14.53
C ARG A 164 14.29 24.41 -14.00
N VAL A 165 14.89 25.59 -14.02
CA VAL A 165 14.28 26.86 -13.66
C VAL A 165 14.45 27.84 -14.83
N ASN A 166 13.46 28.71 -15.05
CA ASN A 166 13.50 29.74 -16.08
C ASN A 166 12.71 30.99 -15.65
N PRO A 167 13.31 32.20 -15.71
CA PRO A 167 14.73 32.48 -16.00
C PRO A 167 15.68 31.98 -14.90
N THR A 168 16.95 31.76 -15.24
CA THR A 168 17.99 31.36 -14.27
C THR A 168 18.72 32.55 -13.64
N SER A 169 18.45 33.78 -14.09
CA SER A 169 19.03 34.98 -13.51
C SER A 169 18.13 36.21 -13.63
N SER A 170 18.36 37.20 -12.77
CA SER A 170 17.79 38.56 -12.88
C SER A 170 18.81 39.58 -12.37
N VAL A 171 18.63 40.84 -12.75
CA VAL A 171 19.40 41.96 -12.21
C VAL A 171 18.70 42.52 -10.97
N LEU A 172 19.47 42.92 -9.95
CA LEU A 172 18.98 43.61 -8.76
C LEU A 172 18.70 45.08 -9.10
N GLY A 173 17.42 45.47 -9.14
CA GLY A 173 17.00 46.84 -9.39
C GLY A 173 16.96 47.72 -8.14
N GLU A 174 16.90 49.04 -8.33
CA GLU A 174 16.76 50.03 -7.25
C GLU A 174 15.34 50.07 -6.66
N ALA A 175 14.37 49.44 -7.31
CA ALA A 175 12.97 49.37 -6.89
C ALA A 175 12.50 47.90 -6.75
N LYS A 176 11.37 47.72 -6.06
CA LYS A 176 10.70 46.42 -5.92
C LYS A 176 10.38 45.85 -7.32
N GLN A 177 10.79 44.62 -7.58
CA GLN A 177 10.58 43.95 -8.86
C GLN A 177 9.86 42.61 -8.67
N ASP A 178 8.82 42.37 -9.47
CA ASP A 178 8.19 41.07 -9.57
C ASP A 178 8.93 40.20 -10.60
N LEU A 179 9.36 39.02 -10.16
CA LEU A 179 10.05 38.02 -10.97
C LEU A 179 9.13 36.80 -11.19
N PRO A 180 8.53 36.65 -12.37
CA PRO A 180 7.85 35.42 -12.73
C PRO A 180 8.88 34.32 -12.99
N LEU A 181 8.73 33.17 -12.34
CA LEU A 181 9.63 32.02 -12.44
C LEU A 181 8.83 30.76 -12.82
N THR A 182 9.32 30.06 -13.84
CA THR A 182 8.81 28.75 -14.26
C THR A 182 9.77 27.67 -13.81
N ILE A 183 9.26 26.69 -13.09
CA ILE A 183 10.02 25.54 -12.59
C ILE A 183 9.50 24.30 -13.30
N GLU A 184 10.41 23.52 -13.89
CA GLU A 184 10.11 22.29 -14.59
C GLU A 184 10.71 21.09 -13.86
N GLY A 185 9.97 20.00 -13.83
CA GLY A 185 10.30 18.86 -12.98
C GLY A 185 9.33 17.70 -13.11
N MET A 186 9.20 16.93 -12.03
CA MET A 186 8.29 15.79 -11.93
C MET A 186 7.69 15.71 -10.53
N ASN A 187 6.55 15.04 -10.42
CA ASN A 187 5.86 14.76 -9.15
C ASN A 187 5.53 16.02 -8.33
N PHE A 188 5.21 17.14 -8.98
CA PHE A 188 4.72 18.31 -8.28
C PHE A 188 3.24 18.09 -7.91
N GLN A 189 2.97 18.02 -6.61
CA GLN A 189 1.63 17.75 -6.08
C GLN A 189 1.29 18.82 -5.05
N SER A 190 0.55 19.84 -5.48
CA SER A 190 0.09 20.96 -4.65
C SER A 190 1.20 21.53 -3.77
N PRO A 191 2.25 22.17 -4.34
CA PRO A 191 3.37 22.67 -3.58
C PRO A 191 2.90 23.64 -2.50
N LYS A 192 3.23 23.30 -1.26
CA LYS A 192 2.95 24.13 -0.08
C LYS A 192 3.95 25.27 0.04
N GLU A 193 5.21 25.01 -0.30
CA GLU A 193 6.30 25.97 -0.18
C GLU A 193 7.15 25.93 -1.45
N VAL A 194 7.45 27.11 -1.99
CA VAL A 194 8.43 27.31 -3.07
C VAL A 194 9.31 28.46 -2.62
N ARG A 195 10.57 28.19 -2.32
CA ARG A 195 11.48 29.17 -1.70
C ARG A 195 12.80 29.25 -2.42
N LEU A 196 13.33 30.45 -2.55
CA LEU A 196 14.73 30.69 -2.89
C LEU A 196 15.49 31.00 -1.60
N ILE A 197 16.59 30.29 -1.36
CA ILE A 197 17.37 30.41 -0.12
C ILE A 197 18.83 30.69 -0.46
N GLN A 198 19.43 31.65 0.24
CA GLN A 198 20.85 31.95 0.17
C GLN A 198 21.41 32.19 1.58
N GLY A 199 22.08 31.17 2.14
CA GLY A 199 22.54 31.23 3.54
C GLY A 199 21.36 31.30 4.51
N SER A 200 21.22 32.42 5.22
CA SER A 200 20.11 32.69 6.16
C SER A 200 18.95 33.48 5.55
N GLU A 201 19.09 33.94 4.31
CA GLU A 201 18.09 34.77 3.64
C GLU A 201 17.12 33.88 2.85
N VAL A 202 15.83 34.20 2.92
CA VAL A 202 14.75 33.41 2.33
C VAL A 202 13.84 34.34 1.54
N MET A 203 13.54 33.95 0.31
CA MET A 203 12.56 34.62 -0.55
C MET A 203 11.43 33.64 -0.85
N ASP A 204 10.24 33.94 -0.36
CA ASP A 204 9.05 33.11 -0.57
C ASP A 204 8.40 33.39 -1.94
N GLY A 205 8.15 32.33 -2.69
CA GLY A 205 7.48 32.38 -3.97
C GLY A 205 5.97 32.24 -3.82
N THR A 206 5.21 33.09 -4.49
CA THR A 206 3.76 32.93 -4.61
C THR A 206 3.45 32.03 -5.81
N VAL A 207 2.89 30.84 -5.56
CA VAL A 207 2.49 29.91 -6.63
C VAL A 207 1.26 30.46 -7.37
N ILE A 208 1.36 30.58 -8.70
CA ILE A 208 0.29 31.04 -9.59
C ILE A 208 -0.46 29.85 -10.17
N SER A 209 0.28 28.86 -10.66
CA SER A 209 -0.31 27.62 -11.20
C SER A 209 0.64 26.43 -10.99
N THR A 210 0.07 25.23 -10.95
CA THR A 210 0.82 23.98 -10.77
C THR A 210 0.20 22.88 -11.61
N SER A 211 1.06 22.09 -12.26
CA SER A 211 0.78 20.75 -12.80
C SER A 211 1.83 19.78 -12.28
N GLU A 212 1.69 18.47 -12.56
CA GLU A 212 2.64 17.44 -12.13
C GLU A 212 4.10 17.65 -12.59
N THR A 213 4.30 18.42 -13.67
CA THR A 213 5.63 18.63 -14.28
C THR A 213 6.06 20.10 -14.34
N ARG A 214 5.19 21.05 -13.98
CA ARG A 214 5.49 22.47 -14.05
C ARG A 214 4.84 23.27 -12.93
N ILE A 215 5.62 24.16 -12.30
CA ILE A 215 5.13 25.17 -11.37
C ILE A 215 5.41 26.55 -11.97
N GLN A 216 4.39 27.41 -12.03
CA GLN A 216 4.58 28.84 -12.29
C GLN A 216 4.39 29.59 -10.97
N CYS A 217 5.38 30.38 -10.61
CA CYS A 217 5.37 31.15 -9.38
C CYS A 217 5.91 32.56 -9.62
N LYS A 218 5.68 33.44 -8.67
CA LYS A 218 6.16 34.81 -8.69
C LYS A 218 6.94 35.07 -7.41
N PHE A 219 8.16 35.54 -7.57
CA PHE A 219 8.99 36.04 -6.50
C PHE A 219 8.99 37.56 -6.53
N THR A 220 9.24 38.18 -5.39
CA THR A 220 9.37 39.63 -5.28
C THR A 220 10.78 39.94 -4.81
N ILE A 221 11.57 40.56 -5.69
CA ILE A 221 12.93 41.01 -5.40
C ILE A 221 12.84 42.41 -4.77
N LEU A 222 13.49 42.58 -3.62
CA LEU A 222 13.61 43.86 -2.92
C LEU A 222 14.94 44.54 -3.29
N PRO A 223 15.04 45.89 -3.22
CA PRO A 223 16.27 46.62 -3.60
C PRO A 223 17.51 46.25 -2.78
N ASN A 224 17.31 45.76 -1.55
CA ASN A 224 18.38 45.36 -0.63
C ASN A 224 18.60 43.84 -0.59
N GLN A 225 18.03 43.10 -1.54
CA GLN A 225 18.18 41.64 -1.61
C GLN A 225 19.64 41.29 -1.90
N LYS A 226 20.17 40.28 -1.22
CA LYS A 226 21.57 39.91 -1.39
C LYS A 226 21.85 39.36 -2.81
N PRO A 227 22.85 39.91 -3.52
CA PRO A 227 23.24 39.40 -4.83
C PRO A 227 23.96 38.04 -4.70
N GLY A 228 23.97 37.28 -5.80
CA GLY A 228 24.63 35.98 -5.92
C GLY A 228 23.66 34.85 -6.24
N LYS A 229 24.14 33.61 -6.06
CA LYS A 229 23.38 32.39 -6.38
C LYS A 229 22.45 31.98 -5.23
N TRP A 230 21.26 31.51 -5.59
CA TRP A 230 20.16 31.12 -4.71
C TRP A 230 19.75 29.69 -5.00
N ASP A 231 19.52 28.91 -3.94
CA ASP A 231 19.05 27.53 -4.03
C ASP A 231 17.53 27.51 -4.04
N LEU A 232 16.92 26.68 -4.89
CA LEU A 232 15.47 26.50 -4.94
C LEU A 232 15.06 25.29 -4.12
N ILE A 233 14.13 25.48 -3.18
CA ILE A 233 13.50 24.39 -2.42
C ILE A 233 12.01 24.36 -2.72
N ILE A 234 11.49 23.18 -3.02
CA ILE A 234 10.06 22.91 -3.17
C ILE A 234 9.64 21.89 -2.14
N VAL A 235 8.52 22.15 -1.46
CA VAL A 235 7.86 21.22 -0.55
C VAL A 235 6.43 20.99 -1.04
N ASN A 236 6.11 19.75 -1.38
CA ASN A 236 4.75 19.32 -1.74
C ASN A 236 3.81 19.38 -0.53
N GLY A 237 2.49 19.40 -0.79
CA GLY A 237 1.48 19.45 0.27
C GLY A 237 1.51 18.28 1.24
N ASP A 238 2.04 17.15 0.80
CA ASP A 238 2.25 15.94 1.61
C ASP A 238 3.58 15.92 2.39
N GLY A 239 4.41 16.97 2.24
CA GLY A 239 5.68 17.13 2.95
C GLY A 239 6.91 16.62 2.21
N GLY A 240 6.76 16.04 1.01
CA GLY A 240 7.92 15.63 0.21
C GLY A 240 8.67 16.84 -0.35
N GLN A 241 9.99 16.78 -0.37
CA GLN A 241 10.83 17.93 -0.71
C GLN A 241 11.94 17.59 -1.70
N ASP A 242 12.37 18.62 -2.44
CA ASP A 242 13.56 18.57 -3.27
C ASP A 242 14.24 19.94 -3.31
N ARG A 243 15.53 19.92 -3.60
CA ARG A 243 16.39 21.11 -3.62
C ARG A 243 17.26 21.11 -4.85
N LEU A 244 17.28 22.24 -5.55
CA LEU A 244 18.20 22.53 -6.64
C LEU A 244 19.17 23.61 -6.19
N ASP A 245 20.43 23.23 -6.03
CA ASP A 245 21.50 24.16 -5.68
C ASP A 245 21.79 25.12 -6.84
N GLU A 246 22.12 26.37 -6.51
CA GLU A 246 22.47 27.41 -7.47
C GLU A 246 21.45 27.60 -8.61
N ALA A 247 20.16 27.37 -8.31
CA ALA A 247 19.06 27.37 -9.28
C ALA A 247 18.83 28.73 -9.95
N PHE A 248 19.14 29.82 -9.25
CA PHE A 248 18.88 31.18 -9.70
C PHE A 248 19.99 32.14 -9.27
N GLU A 249 20.39 33.08 -10.13
CA GLU A 249 21.42 34.08 -9.83
C GLU A 249 20.87 35.51 -9.87
N LEU A 250 21.08 36.26 -8.78
CA LEU A 250 20.76 37.67 -8.70
C LEU A 250 22.03 38.51 -8.94
N GLN A 251 22.09 39.19 -10.08
CA GLN A 251 23.26 39.91 -10.54
C GLN A 251 23.18 41.40 -10.19
N VAL A 252 24.32 42.00 -9.84
CA VAL A 252 24.43 43.45 -9.63
C VAL A 252 24.35 44.15 -10.99
N PRO A 253 23.64 45.28 -11.14
CA PRO A 253 23.64 46.05 -12.38
C PRO A 253 25.06 46.38 -12.84
N PRO A 254 25.35 46.32 -14.16
CA PRO A 254 26.60 46.84 -14.70
C PRO A 254 26.77 48.32 -14.30
N PRO A 255 27.99 48.79 -14.00
CA PRO A 255 28.23 50.21 -13.74
C PRO A 255 27.68 51.05 -14.90
N GLN A 256 26.79 52.00 -14.59
CA GLN A 256 26.29 52.94 -15.61
C GLN A 256 27.48 53.69 -16.21
N GLN A 257 27.75 53.48 -17.50
CA GLN A 257 28.73 54.28 -18.23
C GLN A 257 28.25 55.73 -18.19
N ALA A 258 29.10 56.64 -17.69
CA ALA A 258 28.77 58.07 -17.62
C ALA A 258 28.35 58.59 -19.02
N PRO A 259 27.30 59.44 -19.12
CA PRO A 259 26.91 60.04 -20.39
C PRO A 259 28.13 60.72 -21.05
N PRO A 260 28.35 60.58 -22.37
CA PRO A 260 29.38 61.33 -23.07
C PRO A 260 29.20 62.83 -22.78
N PRO A 261 30.27 63.60 -22.52
CA PRO A 261 30.14 65.03 -22.28
C PRO A 261 29.44 65.67 -23.49
N GLN A 262 28.26 66.27 -23.24
CA GLN A 262 27.55 67.06 -24.24
C GLN A 262 28.48 68.21 -24.64
N GLN A 263 28.98 68.17 -25.89
CA GLN A 263 29.67 69.31 -26.49
C GLN A 263 28.70 70.50 -26.46
N ALA A 264 29.00 71.48 -25.61
CA ALA A 264 28.29 72.75 -25.61
C ALA A 264 28.42 73.37 -27.00
N SER A 265 27.30 73.47 -27.72
CA SER A 265 27.22 74.24 -28.95
C SER A 265 27.69 75.68 -28.68
N PRO A 266 28.58 76.28 -29.50
CA PRO A 266 28.97 77.66 -29.32
C PRO A 266 27.75 78.57 -29.48
N ALA A 267 27.47 79.39 -28.46
CA ALA A 267 26.46 80.43 -28.53
C ALA A 267 26.85 81.43 -29.63
N LEU A 268 25.95 81.63 -30.60
CA LEU A 268 26.06 82.69 -31.61
C LEU A 268 26.04 84.06 -30.91
N PRO A 269 26.98 84.98 -31.21
CA PRO A 269 26.94 86.33 -30.67
C PRO A 269 25.74 87.10 -31.26
N GLY A 270 24.96 87.70 -30.36
CA GLY A 270 23.79 88.50 -30.72
C GLY A 270 24.16 89.68 -31.62
N ILE A 271 23.37 89.87 -32.67
CA ILE A 271 23.41 91.08 -33.50
C ILE A 271 22.24 91.95 -33.04
N SER A 272 22.57 93.04 -32.36
CA SER A 272 21.70 94.17 -32.10
C SER A 272 21.57 95.03 -33.35
N GLY A 273 20.33 95.31 -33.78
CA GLY A 273 19.98 96.22 -34.87
C GLY A 273 18.48 96.26 -35.08
#